data_AF-A0AAW3BVK1-F1
#
_entry.id   AF-A0AAW3BVK1-F1
#
_cell.length_a   1.000
_cell.length_b   1.000
_cell.length_c   1.000
_cell.angle_alpha   90.00
_cell.angle_beta   90.00
_cell.angle_gamma   90.00
#
_symmetry.space_group_name_H-M   'P 1'
#
loop_
_entity.id
_entity.type
_entity.pdbx_description
1 polymer ?
#
loop_
_entity_poly.entity_id
_entity_poly.type
_entity_poly.pdbx_seq_one_letter_code
_entity_poly.pdbx_strand_id
1 'polypeptide(L)'
;MQRLDIEQQFRLREAEKTQRQAAETALSLSYLHEEYYAAASNAIILFSGICATTGVLFLASALLIKTRLTNTVRMSFQCSGVSLIPQWTSPSVFSICMAVWMGLLGMQVVCDVLREVAQQHYRTIKETNVSSLADVSLLHRIHVGTVNPHPLWGLSTEITEQYPPLIQWVMTPTALLFAAQYAGMVCIWCYMLFFGRPLEAGLMGALLAFFPSFYEALLLSGNEPHRWVVWVTLVNFTLALVCLWSFGAPLVWREYREVMKELQGHTAQALFKDRSETRKMHARGAARVGGACKKWKQS
;
A
#
# COMPACT_ATOMS: atom_id res chain seq x y z
N MET A 1 32.95 -38.92 -4.07
CA MET A 1 32.06 -37.76 -3.86
C MET A 1 31.80 -37.01 -5.18
N GLN A 2 31.41 -37.67 -6.28
CA GLN A 2 31.17 -36.98 -7.57
C GLN A 2 29.83 -37.32 -8.23
N ARG A 3 29.19 -38.45 -7.88
CA ARG A 3 27.96 -38.88 -8.54
C ARG A 3 26.69 -38.23 -7.95
N LEU A 4 26.67 -38.00 -6.63
CA LEU A 4 25.55 -37.33 -5.95
C LEU A 4 25.44 -35.83 -6.31
N ASP A 5 26.56 -35.15 -6.55
CA ASP A 5 26.53 -33.73 -6.95
C ASP A 5 25.97 -33.53 -8.36
N ILE A 6 26.22 -34.49 -9.26
CA ILE A 6 25.69 -34.44 -10.64
C ILE A 6 24.18 -34.66 -10.64
N GLU A 7 23.67 -35.61 -9.84
CA GLU A 7 22.22 -35.84 -9.70
C GLU A 7 21.52 -34.64 -9.04
N GLN A 8 22.13 -34.00 -8.04
CA GLN A 8 21.59 -32.78 -7.43
C GLN A 8 21.59 -31.61 -8.42
N GLN A 9 22.64 -31.43 -9.22
CA GLN A 9 22.66 -30.41 -10.27
C GLN A 9 21.65 -30.70 -11.38
N PHE A 10 21.41 -31.96 -11.70
CA PHE A 10 20.38 -32.35 -12.67
C PHE A 10 18.98 -32.07 -12.13
N ARG A 11 18.70 -32.42 -10.87
CA ARG A 11 17.45 -32.07 -10.17
C ARG A 11 17.24 -30.56 -10.09
N LEU A 12 18.29 -29.78 -9.81
CA LEU A 12 18.23 -28.32 -9.79
C LEU A 12 17.96 -27.74 -11.18
N ARG A 13 18.59 -28.27 -12.24
CA ARG A 13 18.32 -27.84 -13.62
C ARG A 13 16.96 -28.29 -14.12
N GLU A 14 16.47 -29.45 -13.70
CA GLU A 14 15.12 -29.92 -14.01
C GLU A 14 14.09 -29.09 -13.24
N ALA A 15 14.34 -28.76 -11.98
CA ALA A 15 13.52 -27.84 -11.19
C ALA A 15 13.52 -26.42 -11.78
N GLU A 16 14.67 -25.94 -12.25
CA GLU A 16 14.79 -24.64 -12.90
C GLU A 16 14.16 -24.66 -14.30
N LYS A 17 14.25 -25.77 -15.05
CA LYS A 17 13.53 -25.94 -16.33
C LYS A 17 12.04 -26.09 -16.14
N THR A 18 11.58 -26.79 -15.09
CA THR A 18 10.14 -26.88 -14.77
C THR A 18 9.64 -25.57 -14.19
N GLN A 19 10.44 -24.81 -13.44
CA GLN A 19 10.09 -23.44 -13.03
C GLN A 19 10.07 -22.47 -14.21
N ARG A 20 11.06 -22.54 -15.12
CA ARG A 20 11.08 -21.73 -16.34
C ARG A 20 9.96 -22.12 -17.29
N GLN A 21 9.70 -23.41 -17.48
CA GLN A 21 8.52 -23.87 -18.21
C GLN A 21 7.25 -23.48 -17.49
N ALA A 22 7.12 -23.55 -16.17
CA ALA A 22 5.94 -23.09 -15.43
C ALA A 22 5.78 -21.55 -15.41
N ALA A 23 6.88 -20.80 -15.59
CA ALA A 23 6.87 -19.35 -15.73
C ALA A 23 6.58 -18.92 -17.18
N GLU A 24 7.06 -19.66 -18.18
CA GLU A 24 6.77 -19.49 -19.61
C GLU A 24 5.36 -20.04 -19.96
N THR A 25 4.90 -21.06 -19.24
CA THR A 25 3.52 -21.59 -19.23
C THR A 25 2.69 -21.06 -18.06
N ALA A 26 3.12 -19.96 -17.43
CA ALA A 26 2.20 -19.08 -16.71
C ALA A 26 1.34 -18.42 -17.79
N LEU A 27 0.44 -19.23 -18.33
CA LEU A 27 -0.45 -18.93 -19.43
C LEU A 27 -1.21 -17.68 -19.06
N SER A 28 -1.22 -16.73 -19.97
CA SER A 28 -1.99 -15.49 -19.90
C SER A 28 -3.48 -15.83 -19.98
N LEU A 29 -4.01 -16.37 -18.88
CA LEU A 29 -5.38 -16.83 -18.74
C LEU A 29 -6.30 -15.61 -18.81
N SER A 30 -7.01 -15.43 -19.93
CA SER A 30 -7.95 -14.33 -20.06
C SER A 30 -9.12 -14.53 -19.10
N TYR A 31 -9.19 -13.69 -18.07
CA TYR A 31 -10.17 -13.76 -16.98
C TYR A 31 -11.38 -12.82 -17.19
N LEU A 32 -11.36 -11.98 -18.23
CA LEU A 32 -12.51 -11.14 -18.61
C LEU A 32 -13.47 -11.90 -19.54
N HIS A 33 -14.22 -12.83 -18.97
CA HIS A 33 -15.29 -13.54 -19.67
C HIS A 33 -16.61 -13.40 -18.91
N GLU A 34 -17.72 -13.35 -19.65
CA GLU A 34 -19.08 -13.22 -19.11
C GLU A 34 -19.42 -14.38 -18.16
N GLU A 35 -18.92 -15.59 -18.43
CA GLU A 35 -19.14 -16.76 -17.58
C GLU A 35 -18.53 -16.59 -16.18
N TYR A 36 -17.32 -16.03 -16.08
CA TYR A 36 -16.68 -15.74 -14.80
C TYR A 36 -17.38 -14.61 -14.06
N TYR A 37 -17.89 -13.62 -14.79
CA TYR A 37 -18.67 -12.53 -14.21
C TYR A 37 -20.00 -13.04 -13.64
N ALA A 38 -20.70 -13.91 -14.36
CA ALA A 38 -21.95 -14.53 -13.88
C ALA A 38 -21.72 -15.32 -12.58
N ALA A 39 -20.63 -16.09 -12.53
CA ALA A 39 -20.28 -16.93 -11.38
C ALA A 39 -19.91 -16.11 -10.11
N ALA A 40 -19.26 -14.95 -10.27
CA ALA A 40 -18.86 -14.08 -9.14
C ALA A 40 -19.73 -12.82 -8.97
N SER A 41 -20.86 -12.73 -9.68
CA SER A 41 -21.72 -11.53 -9.74
C SER A 41 -22.06 -10.96 -8.37
N ASN A 42 -22.45 -11.81 -7.41
CA ASN A 42 -22.79 -11.40 -6.05
C ASN A 42 -21.60 -10.73 -5.30
N ALA A 43 -20.39 -11.28 -5.45
CA ALA A 43 -19.20 -10.74 -4.83
C ALA A 43 -18.78 -9.41 -5.48
N ILE A 44 -18.84 -9.36 -6.81
CA ILE A 44 -18.56 -8.15 -7.59
C ILE A 44 -19.51 -7.02 -7.18
N ILE A 45 -20.82 -7.29 -7.11
CA ILE A 45 -21.82 -6.31 -6.68
C ILE A 45 -21.54 -5.81 -5.27
N LEU A 46 -21.15 -6.69 -4.34
CA LEU A 46 -20.85 -6.31 -2.97
C LEU A 46 -19.63 -5.38 -2.89
N PHE A 47 -18.48 -5.80 -3.44
CA PHE A 47 -17.25 -5.01 -3.37
C PHE A 47 -17.35 -3.69 -4.16
N SER A 48 -17.86 -3.75 -5.40
CA SER A 48 -18.06 -2.54 -6.21
C SER A 48 -19.11 -1.62 -5.61
N GLY A 49 -20.17 -2.15 -4.99
CA GLY A 49 -21.20 -1.39 -4.30
C GLY A 49 -20.66 -0.61 -3.10
N ILE A 50 -19.79 -1.22 -2.29
CA ILE A 50 -19.12 -0.53 -1.17
C ILE A 50 -18.23 0.62 -1.70
N CYS A 51 -17.44 0.38 -2.75
CA CYS A 51 -16.63 1.43 -3.38
C CYS A 51 -17.48 2.56 -4.00
N ALA A 52 -18.58 2.21 -4.66
CA ALA A 52 -19.47 3.19 -5.28
C ALA A 52 -20.17 4.06 -4.24
N THR A 53 -20.73 3.45 -3.19
CA THR A 53 -21.42 4.18 -2.11
C THR A 53 -20.47 5.12 -1.37
N THR A 54 -19.24 4.70 -1.08
CA THR A 54 -18.22 5.56 -0.46
C THR A 54 -17.68 6.62 -1.41
N GLY A 55 -17.48 6.31 -2.68
CA GLY A 55 -17.12 7.29 -3.70
C GLY A 55 -18.16 8.41 -3.82
N VAL A 56 -19.46 8.06 -3.79
CA VAL A 56 -20.56 9.03 -3.74
C VAL A 56 -20.51 9.87 -2.46
N LEU A 57 -20.22 9.26 -1.31
CA LEU A 57 -20.05 9.99 -0.05
C LEU A 57 -18.91 11.02 -0.13
N PHE A 58 -17.77 10.65 -0.72
CA PHE A 58 -16.64 11.56 -0.93
C PHE A 58 -17.02 12.71 -1.87
N LEU A 59 -17.72 12.45 -2.96
CA LEU A 59 -18.23 13.48 -3.86
C LEU A 59 -19.25 14.41 -3.18
N ALA A 60 -20.18 13.85 -2.41
CA ALA A 60 -21.15 14.63 -1.65
C ALA A 60 -20.45 15.55 -0.65
N SER A 61 -19.41 15.06 0.03
CA SER A 61 -18.60 15.89 0.93
C SER A 61 -17.91 17.05 0.21
N ALA A 62 -17.37 16.81 -0.99
CA ALA A 62 -16.71 17.84 -1.80
C ALA A 62 -17.65 19.00 -2.14
N LEU A 63 -18.93 18.69 -2.37
CA LEU A 63 -20.00 19.65 -2.64
C LEU A 63 -20.45 20.39 -1.37
N LEU A 64 -20.62 19.67 -0.25
CA LEU A 64 -21.06 20.22 1.03
C LEU A 64 -20.01 21.13 1.70
N ILE A 65 -18.73 20.86 1.46
CA ILE A 65 -17.63 21.69 1.99
C ILE A 65 -17.68 23.14 1.46
N LYS A 66 -18.43 23.44 0.38
CA LYS A 66 -18.54 24.81 -0.16
C LYS A 66 -19.41 25.78 0.66
N THR A 67 -20.34 25.31 1.49
CA THR A 67 -21.46 26.17 1.91
C THR A 67 -21.37 26.74 3.33
N ARG A 68 -20.76 26.07 4.32
CA ARG A 68 -20.53 26.65 5.68
C ARG A 68 -19.34 26.07 6.48
N LEU A 69 -18.90 24.83 6.21
CA LEU A 69 -17.83 24.16 6.96
C LEU A 69 -16.41 24.43 6.42
N THR A 70 -16.29 25.23 5.37
CA THR A 70 -15.09 25.36 4.53
C THR A 70 -13.88 25.85 5.31
N ASN A 71 -14.06 26.82 6.20
CA ASN A 71 -12.95 27.45 6.91
C ASN A 71 -12.34 26.50 7.96
N THR A 72 -13.18 25.77 8.71
CA THR A 72 -12.71 24.80 9.71
C THR A 72 -12.00 23.62 9.04
N VAL A 73 -12.58 23.08 7.97
CA VAL A 73 -11.99 21.98 7.19
C VAL A 73 -10.71 22.42 6.51
N ARG A 74 -10.67 23.63 5.93
CA ARG A 74 -9.46 24.19 5.32
C ARG A 74 -8.35 24.37 6.35
N MET A 75 -8.66 24.86 7.55
CA MET A 75 -7.67 25.02 8.62
C MET A 75 -7.14 23.66 9.10
N SER A 76 -8.02 22.67 9.30
CA SER A 76 -7.59 21.30 9.65
C SER A 76 -6.68 20.69 8.57
N PHE A 77 -7.08 20.85 7.31
CA PHE A 77 -6.34 20.38 6.14
C PHE A 77 -4.96 21.05 5.99
N GLN A 78 -4.87 22.37 6.19
CA GLN A 78 -3.62 23.13 6.11
C GLN A 78 -2.72 22.92 7.34
N CYS A 79 -3.30 22.76 8.52
CA CYS A 79 -2.56 22.49 9.76
C CYS A 79 -2.21 21.01 9.95
N SER A 80 -2.47 20.19 8.93
CA SER A 80 -2.42 18.74 9.03
C SER A 80 -1.02 18.15 9.26
N GLY A 81 0.02 18.97 9.06
CA GLY A 81 1.43 18.57 9.12
C GLY A 81 1.90 17.74 7.91
N VAL A 82 0.99 17.41 6.99
CA VAL A 82 1.26 16.66 5.75
C VAL A 82 2.01 17.57 4.77
N SER A 83 3.01 17.02 4.08
CA SER A 83 3.91 17.82 3.24
C SER A 83 3.29 18.16 1.87
N LEU A 84 2.91 17.16 1.08
CA LEU A 84 2.53 17.33 -0.33
C LEU A 84 1.04 17.58 -0.53
N ILE A 85 0.15 16.83 0.12
CA ILE A 85 -1.29 16.87 -0.17
C ILE A 85 -1.89 18.28 0.06
N PRO A 86 -1.63 18.97 1.18
CA PRO A 86 -2.22 20.29 1.45
C PRO A 86 -1.67 21.43 0.60
N GLN A 87 -0.47 21.26 0.04
CA GLN A 87 0.18 22.27 -0.78
C GLN A 87 -0.38 22.31 -2.22
N TRP A 88 -0.84 21.16 -2.72
CA TRP A 88 -1.25 20.99 -4.13
C TRP A 88 -2.76 20.87 -4.32
N THR A 89 -3.51 20.67 -3.24
CA THR A 89 -4.96 20.40 -3.33
C THR A 89 -5.76 21.24 -2.35
N SER A 90 -7.04 21.45 -2.66
CA SER A 90 -8.03 21.97 -1.72
C SER A 90 -8.84 20.81 -1.11
N PRO A 91 -9.52 20.97 0.04
CA PRO A 91 -10.30 19.87 0.64
C PRO A 91 -11.34 19.24 -0.30
N SER A 92 -11.98 20.06 -1.15
CA SER A 92 -12.92 19.56 -2.17
C SER A 92 -12.21 18.79 -3.27
N VAL A 93 -11.07 19.28 -3.78
CA VAL A 93 -10.27 18.57 -4.80
C VAL A 93 -9.73 17.26 -4.24
N PHE A 94 -9.25 17.27 -2.99
CA PHE A 94 -8.80 16.07 -2.30
C PHE A 94 -9.90 15.01 -2.19
N SER A 95 -11.12 15.42 -1.80
CA SER A 95 -12.26 14.49 -1.74
C SER A 95 -12.65 13.94 -3.11
N ILE A 96 -12.53 14.73 -4.18
CA ILE A 96 -12.72 14.24 -5.55
C ILE A 96 -11.63 13.23 -5.93
N CYS A 97 -10.36 13.51 -5.60
CA CYS A 97 -9.25 12.57 -5.83
C CYS A 97 -9.45 11.25 -5.07
N MET A 98 -9.91 11.32 -3.81
CA MET A 98 -10.25 10.12 -3.03
C MET A 98 -11.40 9.34 -3.65
N ALA A 99 -12.40 10.01 -4.24
CA ALA A 99 -13.49 9.34 -4.95
C ALA A 99 -13.00 8.60 -6.21
N VAL A 100 -12.12 9.23 -6.98
CA VAL A 100 -11.48 8.60 -8.15
C VAL A 100 -10.63 7.41 -7.72
N TRP A 101 -9.83 7.56 -6.66
CA TRP A 101 -9.03 6.47 -6.12
C TRP A 101 -9.90 5.32 -5.63
N MET A 102 -11.04 5.61 -4.97
CA MET A 102 -12.00 4.59 -4.52
C MET A 102 -12.64 3.85 -5.72
N GLY A 103 -12.89 4.55 -6.82
CA GLY A 103 -13.32 3.93 -8.08
C GLY A 103 -12.27 2.98 -8.67
N LEU A 104 -10.99 3.38 -8.63
CA LEU A 104 -9.88 2.51 -9.05
C LEU A 104 -9.74 1.28 -8.15
N LEU A 105 -9.93 1.42 -6.83
CA LEU A 105 -9.99 0.27 -5.92
C LEU A 105 -11.12 -0.68 -6.29
N GLY A 106 -12.32 -0.16 -6.57
CA GLY A 106 -13.45 -0.96 -7.05
C GLY A 106 -13.11 -1.76 -8.31
N MET A 107 -12.53 -1.09 -9.33
CA MET A 107 -12.12 -1.75 -10.57
C MET A 107 -11.04 -2.82 -10.34
N GLN A 108 -10.09 -2.56 -9.45
CA GLN A 108 -9.05 -3.51 -9.11
C GLN A 108 -9.63 -4.78 -8.49
N VAL A 109 -10.50 -4.64 -7.49
CA VAL A 109 -11.10 -5.79 -6.79
C VAL A 109 -11.94 -6.65 -7.73
N VAL A 110 -12.66 -6.04 -8.68
CA VAL A 110 -13.37 -6.80 -9.71
C VAL A 110 -12.40 -7.65 -10.54
N CYS A 111 -11.24 -7.09 -10.91
CA CYS A 111 -10.23 -7.84 -11.65
C CYS A 111 -9.63 -8.98 -10.82
N ASP A 112 -9.36 -8.73 -9.54
CA ASP A 112 -8.78 -9.74 -8.65
C ASP A 112 -9.76 -10.88 -8.37
N VAL A 113 -11.05 -10.58 -8.16
CA VAL A 113 -12.12 -11.59 -8.05
C VAL A 113 -12.22 -12.42 -9.33
N LEU A 114 -12.26 -11.78 -10.51
CA LEU A 114 -12.33 -12.50 -11.78
C LEU A 114 -11.08 -13.36 -12.03
N ARG A 115 -9.90 -12.86 -11.66
CA ARG A 115 -8.65 -13.61 -11.73
C ARG A 115 -8.70 -14.83 -10.81
N GLU A 116 -9.21 -14.68 -9.59
CA GLU A 116 -9.37 -15.79 -8.64
C GLU A 116 -10.31 -16.86 -9.20
N VAL A 117 -11.48 -16.48 -9.72
CA VAL A 117 -12.41 -17.42 -10.37
C VAL A 117 -11.74 -18.16 -11.53
N ALA A 118 -11.07 -17.44 -12.41
CA ALA A 118 -10.44 -18.03 -13.59
C ALA A 118 -9.32 -19.02 -13.18
N GLN A 119 -8.51 -18.66 -12.18
CA GLN A 119 -7.47 -19.56 -11.64
C GLN A 119 -8.07 -20.82 -11.00
N GLN A 120 -9.21 -20.72 -10.33
CA GLN A 120 -9.89 -21.87 -9.75
C GLN A 120 -10.45 -22.79 -10.82
N HIS A 121 -11.17 -22.23 -11.79
CA HIS A 121 -11.70 -22.99 -12.93
C HIS A 121 -10.60 -23.77 -13.64
N TYR A 122 -9.45 -23.14 -13.85
CA TYR A 122 -8.27 -23.79 -14.42
C TYR A 122 -7.74 -24.95 -13.55
N ARG A 123 -7.65 -24.78 -12.23
CA ARG A 123 -7.20 -25.84 -11.32
C ARG A 123 -8.16 -27.03 -11.32
N THR A 124 -9.47 -26.77 -11.24
CA THR A 124 -10.51 -27.81 -11.27
C THR A 124 -10.45 -28.61 -12.57
N ILE A 125 -10.34 -27.92 -13.72
CA ILE A 125 -10.24 -28.59 -15.02
C ILE A 125 -8.95 -29.41 -15.12
N LYS A 126 -7.83 -28.88 -14.63
CA LYS A 126 -6.54 -29.59 -14.60
C LYS A 126 -6.58 -30.89 -13.82
N GLU A 127 -7.31 -30.92 -12.70
CA GLU A 127 -7.48 -32.12 -11.88
C GLU A 127 -8.39 -33.16 -12.55
N THR A 128 -9.45 -32.70 -13.23
CA THR A 128 -10.43 -33.61 -13.86
C THR A 128 -10.01 -34.15 -15.23
N ASN A 129 -9.33 -33.35 -16.06
CA ASN A 129 -9.07 -33.67 -17.46
C ASN A 129 -7.70 -33.11 -17.92
N VAL A 130 -6.63 -33.88 -17.71
CA VAL A 130 -5.27 -33.54 -18.16
C VAL A 130 -5.19 -33.37 -19.69
N SER A 131 -6.05 -34.06 -20.45
CA SER A 131 -6.07 -34.04 -21.92
C SER A 131 -6.77 -32.81 -22.53
N SER A 132 -7.74 -32.19 -21.84
CA SER A 132 -8.42 -30.97 -22.35
C SER A 132 -7.59 -29.70 -22.15
N LEU A 133 -6.48 -29.79 -21.43
CA LEU A 133 -5.59 -28.66 -21.13
C LEU A 133 -4.63 -28.31 -22.27
N ALA A 134 -4.65 -29.08 -23.36
CA ALA A 134 -3.81 -28.86 -24.55
C ALA A 134 -4.11 -27.51 -25.23
N ASP A 135 -5.33 -26.97 -25.08
CA ASP A 135 -5.73 -25.65 -25.56
C ASP A 135 -6.40 -24.84 -24.45
N VAL A 136 -5.60 -24.07 -23.71
CA VAL A 136 -6.08 -23.14 -22.66
C VAL A 136 -7.01 -22.06 -23.24
N SER A 137 -6.92 -21.81 -24.54
CA SER A 137 -7.84 -20.93 -25.27
C SER A 137 -9.27 -21.45 -25.26
N LEU A 138 -9.55 -22.74 -25.02
CA LEU A 138 -10.90 -23.32 -24.98
C LEU A 138 -11.49 -23.39 -23.56
N LEU A 139 -10.73 -23.02 -22.53
CA LEU A 139 -11.14 -23.14 -21.12
C LEU A 139 -12.40 -22.32 -20.81
N HIS A 140 -12.56 -21.18 -21.48
CA HIS A 140 -13.71 -20.27 -21.33
C HIS A 140 -15.00 -20.79 -21.98
N ARG A 141 -14.97 -21.91 -22.71
CA ARG A 141 -16.17 -22.56 -23.27
C ARG A 141 -16.72 -23.67 -22.38
N ILE A 142 -15.97 -24.03 -21.34
CA ILE A 142 -16.36 -25.05 -20.37
C ILE A 142 -17.11 -24.34 -19.27
N HIS A 143 -18.36 -24.75 -19.05
CA HIS A 143 -19.25 -24.13 -18.08
C HIS A 143 -18.59 -24.06 -16.69
N VAL A 144 -18.53 -22.85 -16.15
CA VAL A 144 -18.03 -22.59 -14.80
C VAL A 144 -19.08 -23.10 -13.81
N GLY A 145 -18.75 -24.17 -13.08
CA GLY A 145 -19.59 -24.70 -12.02
C GLY A 145 -19.66 -23.78 -10.80
N THR A 146 -20.10 -24.32 -9.66
CA THR A 146 -20.07 -23.60 -8.38
C THR A 146 -18.63 -23.25 -8.00
N VAL A 147 -18.35 -21.96 -7.86
CA VAL A 147 -17.04 -21.43 -7.49
C VAL A 147 -16.90 -21.42 -5.97
N ASN A 148 -15.99 -22.24 -5.45
CA ASN A 148 -15.63 -22.24 -4.03
C ASN A 148 -14.30 -21.46 -3.87
N PRO A 149 -14.34 -20.18 -3.45
CA PRO A 149 -13.17 -19.33 -3.34
C PRO A 149 -12.13 -19.91 -2.36
N HIS A 150 -10.84 -19.66 -2.56
CA HIS A 150 -9.81 -20.28 -1.72
C HIS A 150 -9.79 -19.54 -0.38
N PRO A 151 -10.00 -20.25 0.74
CA PRO A 151 -10.13 -19.59 2.03
C PRO A 151 -8.80 -19.01 2.50
N LEU A 152 -8.88 -18.08 3.45
CA LEU A 152 -7.73 -17.47 4.09
C LEU A 152 -6.76 -18.54 4.62
N TRP A 153 -5.47 -18.21 4.64
CA TRP A 153 -4.43 -19.10 5.13
C TRP A 153 -4.75 -19.54 6.57
N GLY A 154 -4.97 -20.85 6.76
CA GLY A 154 -5.33 -21.45 8.05
C GLY A 154 -6.81 -21.87 8.20
N LEU A 155 -7.69 -21.56 7.23
CA LEU A 155 -9.05 -22.10 7.15
C LEU A 155 -9.09 -23.29 6.17
N SER A 156 -9.79 -24.36 6.52
CA SER A 156 -10.00 -25.49 5.61
C SER A 156 -11.16 -25.21 4.64
N THR A 157 -11.07 -25.77 3.43
CA THR A 157 -12.13 -25.71 2.42
C THR A 157 -13.41 -26.35 2.95
N GLU A 158 -13.31 -27.46 3.67
CA GLU A 158 -14.45 -28.18 4.27
C GLU A 158 -15.26 -27.34 5.26
N ILE A 159 -14.62 -26.45 6.03
CA ILE A 159 -15.29 -25.56 6.98
C ILE A 159 -15.96 -24.40 6.24
N THR A 160 -15.31 -23.89 5.19
CA THR A 160 -15.81 -22.72 4.45
C THR A 160 -16.96 -23.05 3.50
N GLU A 161 -17.02 -24.28 2.98
CA GLU A 161 -18.13 -24.79 2.16
C GLU A 161 -19.48 -24.81 2.88
N GLN A 162 -19.49 -24.79 4.22
CA GLN A 162 -20.73 -24.75 5.02
C GLN A 162 -21.41 -23.38 5.00
N TYR A 163 -20.69 -22.33 4.61
CA TYR A 163 -21.21 -20.97 4.59
C TYR A 163 -21.82 -20.60 3.23
N PRO A 164 -22.78 -19.66 3.21
CA PRO A 164 -23.28 -19.05 1.98
C PRO A 164 -22.14 -18.51 1.09
N PRO A 165 -22.30 -18.54 -0.25
CA PRO A 165 -21.24 -18.19 -1.19
C PRO A 165 -20.68 -16.77 -0.97
N LEU A 166 -21.53 -15.81 -0.58
CA LEU A 166 -21.10 -14.46 -0.23
C LEU A 166 -20.12 -14.42 0.95
N ILE A 167 -20.35 -15.24 1.97
CA ILE A 167 -19.50 -15.29 3.16
C ILE A 167 -18.16 -15.96 2.82
N GLN A 168 -18.18 -16.97 1.95
CA GLN A 168 -16.95 -17.59 1.45
C GLN A 168 -16.05 -16.57 0.77
N TRP A 169 -16.62 -15.67 -0.06
CA TRP A 169 -15.87 -14.59 -0.69
C TRP A 169 -15.26 -13.61 0.31
N VAL A 170 -15.93 -13.31 1.43
CA VAL A 170 -15.39 -12.45 2.49
C VAL A 170 -14.23 -13.11 3.22
N MET A 171 -14.17 -14.44 3.26
CA MET A 171 -13.10 -15.21 3.88
C MET A 171 -11.89 -15.44 2.96
N THR A 172 -11.80 -14.72 1.84
CA THR A 172 -10.66 -14.81 0.91
C THR A 172 -9.53 -13.86 1.27
N PRO A 173 -8.28 -14.18 0.88
CA PRO A 173 -7.18 -13.22 0.91
C PRO A 173 -7.50 -11.93 0.15
N THR A 174 -8.18 -12.04 -1.00
CA THR A 174 -8.62 -10.91 -1.83
C THR A 174 -9.51 -9.93 -1.06
N ALA A 175 -10.51 -10.45 -0.33
CA ALA A 175 -11.39 -9.63 0.49
C ALA A 175 -10.66 -8.97 1.67
N LEU A 176 -9.66 -9.63 2.26
CA LEU A 176 -8.85 -9.07 3.34
C LEU A 176 -7.94 -7.94 2.85
N LEU A 177 -7.28 -8.11 1.70
CA LEU A 177 -6.48 -7.07 1.07
C LEU A 177 -7.34 -5.86 0.71
N PHE A 178 -8.51 -6.10 0.13
CA PHE A 178 -9.51 -5.06 -0.13
C PHE A 178 -9.93 -4.33 1.14
N ALA A 179 -10.30 -5.06 2.21
CA ALA A 179 -10.76 -4.47 3.45
C ALA A 179 -9.69 -3.58 4.09
N ALA A 180 -8.42 -4.00 4.06
CA ALA A 180 -7.29 -3.21 4.53
C ALA A 180 -7.08 -1.95 3.70
N GLN A 181 -7.10 -2.04 2.37
CA GLN A 181 -6.99 -0.87 1.48
C GLN A 181 -8.12 0.12 1.68
N TYR A 182 -9.35 -0.38 1.64
CA TYR A 182 -10.56 0.39 1.84
C TYR A 182 -10.54 1.13 3.17
N ALA A 183 -10.24 0.42 4.27
CA ALA A 183 -10.13 1.01 5.59
C ALA A 183 -9.03 2.09 5.63
N GLY A 184 -7.88 1.83 5.00
CA GLY A 184 -6.78 2.79 4.91
C GLY A 184 -7.21 4.08 4.21
N MET A 185 -7.86 3.96 3.05
CA MET A 185 -8.36 5.10 2.28
C MET A 185 -9.41 5.91 3.04
N VAL A 186 -10.38 5.25 3.68
CA VAL A 186 -11.39 5.93 4.51
C VAL A 186 -10.74 6.63 5.70
N CYS A 187 -9.76 6.00 6.36
CA CYS A 187 -9.01 6.62 7.46
C CYS A 187 -8.24 7.86 7.01
N ILE A 188 -7.56 7.82 5.86
CA ILE A 188 -6.86 8.99 5.28
C ILE A 188 -7.86 10.13 5.02
N TRP A 189 -9.01 9.81 4.42
CA TRP A 189 -10.03 10.80 4.10
C TRP A 189 -10.60 11.45 5.37
N CYS A 190 -10.96 10.64 6.37
CA CYS A 190 -11.43 11.12 7.68
C CYS A 190 -10.36 11.97 8.40
N TYR A 191 -9.09 11.54 8.36
CA TYR A 191 -7.98 12.26 8.97
C TYR A 191 -7.84 13.67 8.38
N MET A 192 -7.83 13.78 7.05
CA MET A 192 -7.62 15.04 6.35
C MET A 192 -8.78 16.02 6.51
N LEU A 193 -10.02 15.52 6.66
CA LEU A 193 -11.20 16.38 6.82
C LEU A 193 -11.48 16.80 8.26
N PHE A 194 -11.27 15.91 9.23
CA PHE A 194 -11.73 16.14 10.60
C PHE A 194 -10.60 16.41 11.57
N PHE A 195 -9.56 15.57 11.58
CA PHE A 195 -8.62 15.55 12.69
C PHE A 195 -7.41 16.45 12.47
N GLY A 196 -6.79 16.43 11.28
CA GLY A 196 -5.59 17.22 10.96
C GLY A 196 -4.37 16.92 11.84
N ARG A 197 -4.53 16.43 13.07
CA ARG A 197 -3.47 16.04 14.01
C ARG A 197 -4.01 14.93 14.92
N PRO A 198 -3.17 14.00 15.40
CA PRO A 198 -1.73 13.84 15.14
C PRO A 198 -1.43 13.09 13.83
N LEU A 199 -0.29 13.42 13.22
CA LEU A 199 0.17 12.88 11.92
C LEU A 199 0.30 11.35 11.87
N GLU A 200 0.53 10.73 13.03
CA GLU A 200 0.59 9.27 13.21
C GLU A 200 -0.69 8.56 12.75
N ALA A 201 -1.87 9.15 13.00
CA ALA A 201 -3.14 8.55 12.59
C ALA A 201 -3.29 8.52 11.06
N GLY A 202 -2.87 9.59 10.38
CA GLY A 202 -2.83 9.65 8.92
C GLY A 202 -1.81 8.67 8.32
N LEU A 203 -0.65 8.52 8.96
CA LEU A 203 0.38 7.58 8.55
C LEU A 203 -0.08 6.12 8.67
N MET A 204 -0.78 5.76 9.76
CA MET A 204 -1.36 4.42 9.93
C MET A 204 -2.36 4.10 8.82
N GLY A 205 -3.24 5.06 8.46
CA GLY A 205 -4.15 4.91 7.32
C GLY A 205 -3.40 4.72 5.99
N ALA A 206 -2.34 5.49 5.76
CA ALA A 206 -1.49 5.38 4.57
C ALA A 206 -0.75 4.03 4.49
N LEU A 207 -0.24 3.52 5.61
CA LEU A 207 0.39 2.20 5.69
C LEU A 207 -0.61 1.08 5.40
N LEU A 208 -1.82 1.18 5.96
CA LEU A 208 -2.89 0.19 5.76
C LEU A 208 -3.33 0.11 4.29
N ALA A 209 -3.31 1.25 3.57
CA ALA A 209 -3.54 1.28 2.12
C ALA A 209 -2.31 0.84 1.30
N PHE A 210 -1.10 1.13 1.78
CA PHE A 210 0.14 0.85 1.07
C PHE A 210 0.49 -0.64 1.02
N PHE A 211 0.46 -1.35 2.15
CA PHE A 211 0.92 -2.74 2.19
C PHE A 211 0.16 -3.67 1.24
N PRO A 212 -1.18 -3.64 1.18
CA PRO A 212 -1.89 -4.51 0.25
C PRO A 212 -1.65 -4.07 -1.21
N SER A 213 -1.57 -2.76 -1.48
CA SER A 213 -1.27 -2.24 -2.83
C SER A 213 0.12 -2.66 -3.31
N PHE A 214 1.10 -2.68 -2.40
CA PHE A 214 2.45 -3.17 -2.66
C PHE A 214 2.45 -4.69 -2.90
N TYR A 215 1.70 -5.44 -2.09
CA TYR A 215 1.55 -6.88 -2.26
C TYR A 215 0.97 -7.24 -3.63
N GLU A 216 -0.11 -6.57 -4.05
CA GLU A 216 -0.73 -6.80 -5.36
C GLU A 216 0.16 -6.36 -6.52
N ALA A 217 0.95 -5.29 -6.34
CA ALA A 217 1.95 -4.90 -7.33
C ALA A 217 3.06 -5.95 -7.48
N LEU A 218 3.45 -6.64 -6.41
CA LEU A 218 4.41 -7.75 -6.47
C LEU A 218 3.84 -9.01 -7.13
N LEU A 219 2.52 -9.22 -7.08
CA LEU A 219 1.86 -10.36 -7.72
C LEU A 219 1.76 -10.23 -9.24
N LEU A 220 2.07 -9.07 -9.81
CA LEU A 220 2.04 -8.86 -11.26
C LEU A 220 3.18 -9.66 -11.92
N SER A 221 2.82 -10.66 -12.73
CA SER A 221 3.78 -11.54 -13.42
C SER A 221 4.46 -10.89 -14.63
N GLY A 222 4.01 -9.70 -15.06
CA GLY A 222 4.48 -9.02 -16.28
C GLY A 222 3.94 -9.61 -17.59
N ASN A 223 3.37 -10.83 -17.57
CA ASN A 223 2.75 -11.51 -18.70
C ASN A 223 1.21 -11.53 -18.62
N GLU A 224 0.62 -10.47 -18.09
CA GLU A 224 -0.83 -10.38 -17.94
C GLU A 224 -1.52 -10.23 -19.30
N PRO A 225 -2.62 -10.97 -19.56
CA PRO A 225 -3.37 -10.89 -20.83
C PRO A 225 -3.96 -9.50 -21.08
N HIS A 226 -4.26 -8.75 -20.00
CA HIS A 226 -4.91 -7.45 -20.07
C HIS A 226 -4.03 -6.37 -19.45
N ARG A 227 -3.39 -5.57 -20.33
CA ARG A 227 -2.46 -4.50 -19.92
C ARG A 227 -3.12 -3.43 -19.04
N TRP A 228 -4.41 -3.15 -19.23
CA TRP A 228 -5.10 -2.11 -18.46
C TRP A 228 -5.23 -2.45 -16.97
N VAL A 229 -5.32 -3.74 -16.62
CA VAL A 229 -5.37 -4.17 -15.21
C VAL A 229 -4.04 -3.89 -14.52
N VAL A 230 -2.92 -4.12 -15.22
CA VAL A 230 -1.58 -3.75 -14.75
C VAL A 230 -1.47 -2.24 -14.50
N TRP A 231 -2.07 -1.42 -15.36
CA TRP A 231 -2.10 0.03 -15.16
C TRP A 231 -2.92 0.43 -13.94
N VAL A 232 -4.09 -0.20 -13.72
CA VAL A 232 -4.94 0.10 -12.56
C VAL A 232 -4.21 -0.21 -11.25
N THR A 233 -3.60 -1.41 -11.15
CA THR A 233 -2.84 -1.81 -9.94
C THR A 233 -1.62 -0.92 -9.72
N LEU A 234 -0.88 -0.57 -10.78
CA LEU A 234 0.27 0.32 -10.69
C LEU A 234 -0.14 1.74 -10.27
N VAL A 235 -1.23 2.27 -10.83
CA VAL A 235 -1.76 3.59 -10.45
C VAL A 235 -2.19 3.58 -8.99
N ASN A 236 -2.91 2.56 -8.53
CA ASN A 236 -3.28 2.42 -7.11
C ASN A 236 -2.06 2.35 -6.20
N PHE A 237 -1.04 1.58 -6.58
CA PHE A 237 0.23 1.52 -5.86
C PHE A 237 0.94 2.89 -5.80
N THR A 238 1.04 3.60 -6.92
CA THR A 238 1.67 4.92 -6.94
C THR A 238 0.91 5.94 -6.10
N LEU A 239 -0.42 5.94 -6.12
CA LEU A 239 -1.25 6.78 -5.25
C LEU A 239 -1.03 6.46 -3.77
N ALA A 240 -0.98 5.18 -3.41
CA ALA A 240 -0.70 4.74 -2.05
C ALA A 240 0.71 5.16 -1.60
N LEU A 241 1.72 5.05 -2.49
CA LEU A 241 3.10 5.45 -2.23
C LEU A 241 3.22 6.97 -2.05
N VAL A 242 2.56 7.76 -2.90
CA VAL A 242 2.52 9.22 -2.77
C VAL A 242 1.85 9.63 -1.45
N CYS A 243 0.76 8.98 -1.08
CA CYS A 243 0.12 9.19 0.22
C CYS A 243 1.11 8.85 1.35
N LEU A 244 1.70 7.66 1.35
CA LEU A 244 2.67 7.24 2.37
C LEU A 244 3.83 8.23 2.48
N TRP A 245 4.37 8.71 1.37
CA TRP A 245 5.44 9.71 1.38
C TRP A 245 4.98 11.05 1.97
N SER A 246 3.77 11.49 1.61
CA SER A 246 3.22 12.77 2.08
C SER A 246 3.02 12.81 3.61
N PHE A 247 2.65 11.68 4.21
CA PHE A 247 2.52 11.51 5.66
C PHE A 247 3.85 11.13 6.32
N GLY A 248 4.68 10.30 5.69
CA GLY A 248 5.91 9.75 6.27
C GLY A 248 7.08 10.72 6.29
N ALA A 249 7.33 11.45 5.20
CA ALA A 249 8.45 12.39 5.09
C ALA A 249 8.48 13.45 6.22
N PRO A 250 7.37 14.13 6.57
CA PRO A 250 7.39 15.10 7.67
C PRO A 250 7.63 14.45 9.04
N LEU A 251 7.16 13.22 9.27
CA LEU A 251 7.42 12.48 10.51
C LEU A 251 8.90 12.13 10.64
N VAL A 252 9.47 11.51 9.61
CA VAL A 252 10.91 11.14 9.58
C VAL A 252 11.78 12.38 9.76
N TRP A 253 11.42 13.50 9.14
CA TRP A 253 12.15 14.75 9.30
C TRP A 253 12.06 15.33 10.71
N ARG A 254 10.90 15.21 11.38
CA ARG A 254 10.72 15.64 12.78
C ARG A 254 11.61 14.82 13.70
N GLU A 255 11.50 13.50 13.63
CA GLU A 255 12.28 12.57 14.45
C GLU A 255 13.78 12.71 14.17
N TYR A 256 14.19 12.84 12.89
CA TYR A 256 15.59 13.09 12.54
C TYR A 256 16.13 14.37 13.17
N ARG A 257 15.36 15.45 13.19
CA ARG A 257 15.78 16.71 13.84
C ARG A 257 15.89 16.57 15.35
N GLU A 258 15.01 15.80 15.98
CA GLU A 258 15.03 15.55 17.42
C GLU A 258 16.27 14.72 17.79
N VAL A 259 16.50 13.61 17.08
CA VAL A 259 17.72 12.81 17.22
C VAL A 259 18.98 13.65 16.97
N MET A 260 19.01 14.49 15.94
CA MET A 260 20.18 15.32 15.65
C MET A 260 20.43 16.38 16.74
N LYS A 261 19.37 16.94 17.35
CA LYS A 261 19.50 17.86 18.50
C LYS A 261 20.04 17.14 19.73
N GLU A 262 19.56 15.94 20.02
CA GLU A 262 20.07 15.10 21.10
C GLU A 262 21.52 14.72 20.87
N LEU A 263 21.86 14.30 19.65
CA LEU A 263 23.23 13.96 19.25
C LEU A 263 24.16 15.17 19.40
N GLN A 264 23.72 16.37 19.00
CA GLN A 264 24.45 17.62 19.19
C GLN A 264 24.59 18.02 20.66
N GLY A 265 23.55 17.78 21.48
CA GLY A 265 23.60 18.02 22.93
C GLY A 265 24.60 17.10 23.64
N HIS A 266 24.56 15.81 23.32
CA HIS A 266 25.50 14.82 23.88
C HIS A 266 26.91 14.97 23.32
N THR A 267 27.09 15.29 22.05
CA THR A 267 28.42 15.62 21.51
C THR A 267 28.94 16.93 22.06
N ALA A 268 28.12 17.95 22.31
CA ALA A 268 28.57 19.19 22.98
C ALA A 268 28.99 18.94 24.44
N GLN A 269 28.30 18.04 25.14
CA GLN A 269 28.69 17.58 26.48
C GLN A 269 29.97 16.72 26.44
N ALA A 270 30.15 15.88 25.42
CA ALA A 270 31.32 15.02 25.25
C ALA A 270 32.57 15.76 24.70
N LEU A 271 32.40 16.80 23.88
CA LEU A 271 33.50 17.61 23.32
C LEU A 271 34.08 18.65 24.29
N PHE A 272 33.79 18.56 25.60
CA PHE A 272 34.35 19.44 26.65
C PHE A 272 34.15 20.96 26.43
N LYS A 273 33.29 21.37 25.50
CA LYS A 273 33.09 22.80 25.17
C LYS A 273 32.48 23.59 26.33
N ASP A 274 31.87 22.89 27.29
CA ASP A 274 31.21 23.48 28.47
C ASP A 274 31.79 23.02 29.82
N ARG A 275 33.05 22.54 29.86
CA ARG A 275 33.73 22.36 31.14
C ARG A 275 33.99 23.74 31.76
N SER A 276 33.62 23.93 33.03
CA SER A 276 33.96 25.17 33.77
C SER A 276 35.47 25.49 33.75
N GLU A 277 36.32 24.49 33.49
CA GLU A 277 37.76 24.60 33.28
C GLU A 277 38.14 25.34 32.00
N THR A 278 37.54 25.04 30.84
CA THR A 278 37.82 25.75 29.58
C THR A 278 37.28 27.18 29.60
N ARG A 279 36.14 27.40 30.29
CA ARG A 279 35.60 28.74 30.57
C ARG A 279 36.55 29.56 31.46
N LYS A 280 37.14 28.94 32.49
CA LYS A 280 38.18 29.57 33.34
C LYS A 280 39.48 29.82 32.58
N MET A 281 39.88 28.94 31.65
CA MET A 281 41.06 29.15 30.80
C MET A 281 40.86 30.29 29.80
N HIS A 282 39.70 30.40 29.16
CA HIS A 282 39.38 31.53 28.29
C HIS A 282 39.29 32.85 29.06
N ALA A 283 38.70 32.86 30.26
CA ALA A 283 38.65 34.04 31.12
C ALA A 283 40.06 34.48 31.57
N ARG A 284 40.95 33.54 31.91
CA ARG A 284 42.36 33.82 32.25
C ARG A 284 43.17 34.29 31.03
N GLY A 285 42.92 33.74 29.85
CA GLY A 285 43.52 34.18 28.59
C GLY A 285 43.11 35.61 28.23
N ALA A 286 41.82 35.93 28.32
CA ALA A 286 41.28 37.27 28.08
C ALA A 286 41.81 38.30 29.09
N ALA A 287 41.96 37.92 30.37
CA ALA A 287 42.55 38.78 31.40
C ALA A 287 44.04 39.10 31.14
N ARG A 288 44.82 38.14 30.61
CA ARG A 288 46.23 38.37 30.22
C ARG A 288 46.36 39.32 29.01
N VAL A 289 45.49 39.17 28.01
CA VAL A 289 45.48 40.05 26.82
C VAL A 289 45.01 41.46 27.19
N GLY A 290 43.99 41.60 28.06
CA GLY A 290 43.54 42.89 28.59
C GLY A 290 44.58 43.58 29.48
N GLY A 291 45.38 42.82 30.24
CA GLY A 291 46.48 43.34 31.05
C GLY A 291 47.69 43.81 30.23
N ALA A 292 48.04 43.09 29.16
CA ALA A 292 49.11 43.48 28.24
C ALA A 292 48.75 44.76 27.47
N CYS A 293 47.49 44.91 27.04
CA CYS A 293 47.02 46.10 26.34
C CYS A 293 46.98 47.35 27.23
N LYS A 294 46.75 47.19 28.55
CA LYS A 294 46.84 48.31 29.51
C LYS A 294 48.27 48.74 29.81
N LYS A 295 49.23 47.80 29.85
CA LYS A 295 50.65 48.11 30.09
C LYS A 295 51.31 48.86 28.93
N TRP A 296 50.83 48.64 27.70
CA TRP A 296 51.32 49.36 26.51
C TRP A 296 50.82 50.81 26.39
N LYS A 297 49.75 51.16 27.13
CA LYS A 297 49.17 52.51 27.15
C LYS A 297 49.72 53.42 28.26
N GLN A 298 50.65 52.93 29.07
CA GLN A 298 51.25 53.65 30.21
C GLN A 298 52.78 53.78 30.10
N SER A 299 53.37 53.46 28.95
CA SER A 299 54.78 53.74 28.64
C SER A 299 54.89 54.80 27.57
#